data_AF-A0A8X6I026-F1
#
_entry.id   AF-A0A8X6I026-F1
#
_cell.length_a   1.000
_cell.length_b   1.000
_cell.length_c   1.000
_cell.angle_alpha   90.00
_cell.angle_beta   90.00
_cell.angle_gamma   90.00
#
_symmetry.space_group_name_H-M   'P 1'
#
loop_
_entity.id
_entity.type
_entity.pdbx_description
1 polymer ?
#
loop_
_entity_poly.entity_id
_entity_poly.type
_entity_poly.pdbx_seq_one_letter_code
_entity_poly.pdbx_strand_id
1 'polypeptide(L)'
;MYRAFVKAYPDSNIHQRFYRRVFRKSLPKLSFHRLRTDTCSSCDLLKNKINTTLRLKKLKLVTKKELHLRKAVELLNEDNVSSRMPSSGTCTINMDMQQVIFTPTLTHSSMFYSRQLSNFNLCINNGDTSTSFMCLWHEGMIGLGGNEVSSCLL
;
A
#
# COMPACT_ATOMS: atom_id res chain seq x y z
N MET A 1 -0.54 6.57 12.01
CA MET A 1 0.14 7.30 13.10
C MET A 1 -0.73 8.41 13.68
N TYR A 2 -0.73 9.66 13.20
CA TYR A 2 -1.54 10.73 13.83
C TYR A 2 -3.05 10.43 13.93
N ARG A 3 -3.67 9.95 12.84
CA ARG A 3 -5.10 9.56 12.88
C ARG A 3 -5.38 8.43 13.87
N ALA A 4 -4.46 7.48 14.00
CA ALA A 4 -4.57 6.39 14.98
C ALA A 4 -4.41 6.92 16.42
N PHE A 5 -3.50 7.88 16.64
CA PHE A 5 -3.34 8.56 17.91
C PHE A 5 -4.62 9.30 18.33
N VAL A 6 -5.24 10.06 17.44
CA VAL A 6 -6.53 10.74 17.73
C VAL A 6 -7.63 9.73 18.01
N LYS A 7 -7.65 8.58 17.31
CA LYS A 7 -8.63 7.52 17.56
C LYS A 7 -8.43 6.86 18.94
N ALA A 8 -7.19 6.72 19.40
CA ALA A 8 -6.86 6.17 20.71
C ALA A 8 -7.04 7.16 21.87
N TYR A 9 -6.88 8.46 21.61
CA TYR A 9 -6.99 9.55 22.58
C TYR A 9 -7.92 10.65 22.05
N PRO A 10 -9.24 10.40 22.01
CA PRO A 10 -10.21 11.32 21.40
C PRO A 10 -10.27 12.68 22.11
N ASP A 11 -10.01 12.73 23.43
CA ASP A 11 -10.02 13.96 24.22
C ASP A 11 -8.77 14.83 24.00
N SER A 12 -7.76 14.31 23.30
CA SER A 12 -6.53 15.05 23.04
C SER A 12 -6.73 16.04 21.89
N ASN A 13 -6.89 17.32 22.21
CA ASN A 13 -6.95 18.40 21.21
C ASN A 13 -5.54 18.82 20.76
N ILE A 14 -4.80 17.89 20.16
CA ILE A 14 -3.42 18.10 19.76
C ILE A 14 -3.34 18.27 18.25
N HIS A 15 -2.81 19.40 17.80
CA HIS A 15 -2.62 19.64 16.37
C HIS A 15 -1.58 18.67 15.76
N GLN A 16 -1.81 18.19 14.53
CA GLN A 16 -0.92 17.26 13.84
C GLN A 16 0.55 17.72 13.81
N ARG A 17 0.79 19.02 13.69
CA ARG A 17 2.13 19.63 13.71
C ARG A 17 2.83 19.40 15.04
N PHE A 18 2.12 19.52 16.16
CA PHE A 18 2.64 19.26 17.50
C PHE A 18 2.98 17.78 17.66
N TYR A 19 2.06 16.88 17.31
CA TYR A 19 2.29 15.43 17.32
C TYR A 19 3.54 15.05 16.52
N ARG A 20 3.69 15.57 15.31
CA ARG A 20 4.86 15.31 14.45
C ARG A 20 6.16 15.82 15.07
N ARG A 21 6.12 16.99 15.74
CA ARG A 21 7.28 17.56 16.42
C ARG A 21 7.72 16.68 17.60
N VAL A 22 6.77 16.27 18.44
CA VAL A 22 7.04 15.38 19.58
C VAL A 22 7.57 14.03 19.09
N PHE A 23 6.93 13.43 18.09
CA PHE A 23 7.38 12.16 17.51
C PHE A 23 8.83 12.22 17.02
N ARG A 24 9.20 13.27 16.28
CA ARG A 24 10.58 13.45 15.80
C ARG A 24 11.59 13.70 16.92
N LYS A 25 11.17 14.34 18.02
CA LYS A 25 12.04 14.56 19.19
C LYS A 25 12.26 13.27 19.98
N SER A 26 11.19 12.49 20.21
CA SER A 26 11.24 11.27 21.00
C SER A 26 11.80 10.07 20.23
N LEU A 27 11.64 10.04 18.91
CA LEU A 27 12.10 8.95 18.03
C LEU A 27 12.94 9.52 16.88
N PRO A 28 14.16 10.03 17.16
CA PRO A 28 14.96 10.77 16.18
C PRO A 28 15.43 9.88 15.00
N LYS A 29 15.52 8.56 15.20
CA LYS A 29 15.89 7.60 14.16
C LYS A 29 14.72 7.19 13.25
N LEU A 30 13.49 7.58 13.59
CA LEU A 30 12.30 7.23 12.82
C LEU A 30 11.76 8.46 12.07
N SER A 31 11.47 8.26 10.78
CA SER A 31 10.88 9.30 9.94
C SER A 31 9.53 8.84 9.39
N PHE A 32 8.62 9.80 9.21
CA PHE A 32 7.38 9.54 8.49
C PHE A 32 7.69 9.48 7.00
N HIS A 33 7.96 8.28 6.49
CA HIS A 33 8.04 8.05 5.07
C HIS A 33 6.68 8.33 4.43
N ARG A 34 6.65 9.09 3.35
CA ARG A 34 5.43 9.22 2.55
C ARG A 34 5.35 7.96 1.72
N LEU A 35 4.41 7.08 2.08
CA LEU A 35 4.13 5.89 1.29
C LEU A 35 3.90 6.31 -0.16
N ARG A 36 4.69 5.74 -1.07
CA ARG A 36 4.37 5.80 -2.49
C ARG A 36 3.11 4.94 -2.67
N THR A 37 2.16 5.47 -3.41
CA THR A 37 0.98 4.71 -3.82
C THR A 37 1.29 4.19 -5.21
N ASP A 38 1.09 2.89 -5.41
CA ASP A 38 1.22 2.31 -6.73
C ASP A 38 0.17 2.92 -7.67
N THR A 39 0.59 3.11 -8.91
CA THR A 39 -0.22 3.76 -9.95
C THR A 39 -0.42 2.79 -11.09
N CYS A 40 -1.67 2.71 -11.57
CA CYS A 40 -1.95 2.01 -12.81
C CYS A 40 -1.39 2.79 -14.01
N SER A 41 -1.26 2.11 -15.14
CA SER A 41 -0.80 2.70 -16.41
C SER A 41 -1.59 3.96 -16.82
N SER A 42 -2.90 3.98 -16.55
CA SER A 42 -3.75 5.16 -16.81
C SER A 42 -3.41 6.34 -15.92
N CYS A 43 -3.14 6.10 -14.63
CA CYS A 43 -2.71 7.13 -13.69
C CYS A 43 -1.37 7.74 -14.11
N ASP A 44 -0.42 6.91 -14.57
CA ASP A 44 0.89 7.36 -15.02
C ASP A 44 0.82 8.12 -16.34
N LEU A 45 0.04 7.64 -17.31
CA LEU A 45 -0.21 8.35 -18.56
C LEU A 45 -0.78 9.74 -18.30
N LEU A 46 -1.81 9.84 -17.44
CA LEU A 46 -2.43 11.12 -17.10
C LEU A 46 -1.46 12.02 -16.35
N LYS A 47 -0.67 11.49 -15.41
CA LYS A 47 0.36 12.25 -14.68
C LYS A 47 1.42 12.80 -15.63
N ASN A 48 1.91 11.99 -16.56
CA ASN A 48 2.88 12.41 -17.56
C ASN A 48 2.30 13.51 -18.46
N LYS A 49 1.07 13.35 -18.95
CA LYS A 49 0.38 14.40 -19.74
C LYS A 49 0.17 15.69 -18.94
N ILE A 50 -0.20 15.60 -17.67
CA ILE A 50 -0.37 16.76 -16.77
C ILE A 50 0.95 17.52 -16.60
N ASN A 51 2.07 16.81 -16.55
CA ASN A 51 3.40 17.41 -16.38
C ASN A 51 3.92 18.08 -17.66
N THR A 52 3.57 17.55 -18.84
CA THR A 52 4.06 18.07 -20.14
C THR A 52 3.13 19.11 -20.78
N THR A 53 1.87 19.22 -20.36
CA THR A 53 0.88 20.09 -21.00
C THR A 53 0.89 21.53 -20.45
N LEU A 54 0.78 22.51 -21.35
CA LEU A 54 0.61 23.94 -21.01
C LEU A 54 -0.66 24.20 -20.17
N ARG A 55 -0.60 25.25 -19.33
CA ARG A 55 -1.53 25.52 -18.22
C ARG A 55 -3.02 25.47 -18.59
N LEU A 56 -3.40 25.94 -19.79
CA LEU A 56 -4.79 26.03 -20.25
C LEU A 56 -5.50 24.68 -20.45
N LYS A 57 -4.77 23.61 -20.84
CA LYS A 57 -5.36 22.27 -21.07
C LYS A 57 -5.19 21.33 -19.86
N LYS A 58 -4.48 21.77 -18.82
CA LYS A 58 -4.14 20.97 -17.64
C LYS A 58 -5.35 20.61 -16.78
N LEU A 59 -6.31 21.54 -16.65
CA LEU A 59 -7.52 21.33 -15.84
C LEU A 59 -8.30 20.08 -16.27
N LYS A 60 -8.54 19.90 -17.58
CA LYS A 60 -9.26 18.72 -18.10
C LYS A 60 -8.57 17.40 -17.76
N LEU A 61 -7.24 17.36 -17.82
CA LEU A 61 -6.46 16.16 -17.50
C LEU A 61 -6.48 15.85 -16.00
N VAL A 62 -6.42 16.89 -15.16
CA VAL A 62 -6.55 16.74 -13.70
C VAL A 62 -7.93 16.21 -13.34
N THR A 63 -9.00 16.79 -13.88
CA THR A 63 -10.37 16.30 -13.67
C THR A 63 -10.54 14.86 -14.14
N LYS A 64 -9.96 14.49 -15.29
CA LYS A 64 -10.01 13.12 -15.80
C LYS A 64 -9.29 12.14 -14.85
N LYS A 65 -8.14 12.53 -14.31
CA LYS A 65 -7.41 11.73 -13.33
C LYS A 65 -8.19 11.56 -12.03
N GLU A 66 -8.78 12.65 -11.53
CA GLU A 66 -9.60 12.63 -10.33
C GLU A 66 -10.82 11.71 -10.49
N LEU A 67 -11.53 11.81 -11.62
CA LEU A 67 -12.68 10.96 -11.91
C LEU A 67 -12.28 9.48 -11.99
N HIS A 68 -11.15 9.16 -12.62
CA HIS A 68 -10.63 7.78 -12.65
C HIS A 68 -10.36 7.22 -11.24
N LEU A 69 -9.74 8.02 -10.36
CA LEU A 69 -9.48 7.62 -8.98
C LEU A 69 -10.77 7.42 -8.20
N ARG A 70 -11.74 8.33 -8.33
CA ARG A 70 -13.04 8.22 -7.64
C ARG A 70 -13.80 6.97 -8.03
N LYS A 71 -13.86 6.67 -9.34
CA LYS A 71 -14.51 5.45 -9.83
C LYS A 71 -13.87 4.19 -9.27
N ALA A 72 -12.54 4.14 -9.23
CA ALA A 72 -11.85 2.98 -8.68
C ALA A 72 -12.16 2.77 -7.18
N VAL A 73 -12.21 3.86 -6.41
CA VAL A 73 -12.56 3.81 -4.98
C VAL A 73 -14.03 3.42 -4.77
N GLU A 74 -14.93 3.94 -5.60
CA GLU A 74 -16.36 3.64 -5.53
C GLU A 74 -16.64 2.15 -5.78
N LEU A 75 -16.10 1.58 -6.86
CA LEU A 75 -16.22 0.15 -7.17
C LEU A 75 -15.68 -0.72 -6.03
N LEU A 76 -14.49 -0.39 -5.50
CA LEU A 76 -13.91 -1.13 -4.38
C LEU A 76 -14.80 -1.07 -3.13
N ASN A 77 -15.42 0.09 -2.85
CA ASN A 77 -16.33 0.22 -1.71
C ASN A 77 -17.62 -0.57 -1.93
N GLU A 78 -18.18 -0.58 -3.14
CA GLU A 78 -19.36 -1.36 -3.50
C GLU A 78 -19.11 -2.87 -3.33
N ASP A 79 -17.96 -3.37 -3.78
CA ASP A 79 -17.56 -4.77 -3.62
C ASP A 79 -17.38 -5.15 -2.13
N ASN A 80 -16.82 -4.25 -1.33
CA ASN A 80 -16.67 -4.48 0.11
C ASN A 80 -18.01 -4.39 0.87
N VAL A 81 -18.93 -3.51 0.45
CA VAL A 81 -20.25 -3.41 1.09
C VAL A 81 -21.11 -4.62 0.75
N SER A 82 -21.12 -5.03 -0.53
CA SER A 82 -21.90 -6.19 -0.98
C SER A 82 -21.45 -7.48 -0.31
N SER A 83 -20.14 -7.73 -0.24
CA SER A 83 -19.57 -8.91 0.42
C SER A 83 -19.86 -9.00 1.93
N ARG A 84 -20.00 -7.86 2.61
CA ARG A 84 -20.34 -7.81 4.05
C ARG A 84 -21.83 -8.01 4.37
N MET A 85 -22.69 -8.06 3.35
CA MET A 85 -24.12 -8.22 3.59
C MET A 85 -24.41 -9.61 4.21
N PRO A 86 -25.34 -9.73 5.17
CA PRO A 86 -25.64 -11.00 5.84
C PRO A 86 -26.09 -12.13 4.89
N SER A 87 -26.61 -11.77 3.71
CA SER A 87 -27.06 -12.68 2.66
C SER A 87 -26.03 -12.85 1.53
N SER A 88 -24.81 -12.33 1.69
CA SER A 88 -23.79 -12.40 0.66
C SER A 88 -23.27 -13.83 0.52
N GLY A 89 -23.27 -14.34 -0.71
CA GLY A 89 -22.55 -15.57 -1.09
C GLY A 89 -21.14 -15.30 -1.61
N THR A 90 -20.66 -14.05 -1.55
CA THR A 90 -19.36 -13.63 -2.09
C THR A 90 -18.48 -13.02 -1.00
N CYS A 91 -17.17 -13.26 -1.12
CA CYS A 91 -16.12 -12.71 -0.25
C CYS A 91 -15.20 -11.82 -1.09
N THR A 92 -14.87 -10.63 -0.58
CA THR A 92 -13.96 -9.72 -1.26
C THR A 92 -12.55 -9.86 -0.69
N ILE A 93 -11.62 -10.40 -1.48
CA ILE A 93 -10.21 -10.51 -1.11
C ILE A 93 -9.37 -9.55 -1.96
N ASN A 94 -8.58 -8.71 -1.29
CA ASN A 94 -7.61 -7.84 -1.94
C ASN A 94 -6.21 -8.39 -1.68
N MET A 95 -5.43 -8.62 -2.73
CA MET A 95 -4.07 -9.13 -2.62
C MET A 95 -3.07 -8.15 -3.23
N ASP A 96 -1.93 -8.00 -2.57
CA ASP A 96 -0.82 -7.18 -3.07
C ASP A 96 0.51 -7.88 -2.79
N MET A 97 1.34 -8.01 -3.82
CA MET A 97 2.65 -8.64 -3.71
C MET A 97 3.71 -7.55 -3.58
N GLN A 98 4.44 -7.56 -2.46
CA GLN A 98 5.48 -6.56 -2.25
C GLN A 98 6.68 -6.79 -3.15
N GLN A 99 7.44 -5.71 -3.43
CA GLN A 99 8.75 -5.81 -4.05
C GLN A 99 9.63 -6.80 -3.25
N VAL A 100 10.37 -7.64 -3.96
CA VAL A 100 11.29 -8.63 -3.38
C VAL A 100 12.21 -7.96 -2.35
N ILE A 101 12.22 -8.52 -1.14
CA ILE A 101 13.01 -8.05 -0.02
C ILE A 101 14.29 -8.87 0.03
N PHE A 102 15.43 -8.23 -0.24
CA PHE A 102 16.72 -8.91 -0.17
C PHE A 102 17.30 -8.84 1.25
N THR A 103 17.70 -9.98 1.81
CA THR A 103 18.36 -10.05 3.13
C THR A 103 19.65 -10.89 3.07
N PRO A 104 20.68 -10.54 3.86
CA PRO A 104 20.80 -9.32 4.67
C PRO A 104 21.05 -8.06 3.82
N THR A 105 20.76 -6.89 4.38
CA THR A 105 21.09 -5.57 3.78
C THR A 105 22.22 -4.95 4.58
N LEU A 106 23.45 -5.18 4.14
CA LEU A 106 24.68 -4.65 4.74
C LEU A 106 25.26 -3.51 3.89
N THR A 107 26.08 -2.66 4.49
CA THR A 107 26.74 -1.55 3.78
C THR A 107 28.17 -1.88 3.34
N HIS A 108 28.65 -3.09 3.63
CA HIS A 108 30.01 -3.51 3.34
C HIS A 108 30.17 -3.94 1.87
N SER A 109 31.32 -3.61 1.26
CA SER A 109 31.59 -3.85 -0.17
C SER A 109 31.52 -5.31 -0.58
N SER A 110 31.87 -6.25 0.30
CA SER A 110 31.78 -7.70 0.02
C SER A 110 30.36 -8.13 -0.35
N MET A 111 29.34 -7.44 0.15
CA MET A 111 27.96 -7.76 -0.14
C MET A 111 27.61 -7.57 -1.61
N PHE A 112 28.27 -6.65 -2.33
CA PHE A 112 28.06 -6.44 -3.76
C PHE A 112 28.35 -7.70 -4.58
N TYR A 113 29.26 -8.57 -4.10
CA TYR A 113 29.62 -9.82 -4.75
C TYR A 113 28.90 -11.04 -4.16
N SER A 114 28.11 -10.85 -3.11
CA SER A 114 27.38 -11.93 -2.46
C SER A 114 25.94 -12.00 -2.96
N ARG A 115 25.44 -13.22 -3.17
CA ARG A 115 24.02 -13.43 -3.42
C ARG A 115 23.22 -13.09 -2.17
N GLN A 116 22.26 -12.17 -2.31
CA GLN A 116 21.30 -11.89 -1.25
C GLN A 116 20.13 -12.89 -1.31
N LEU A 117 19.60 -13.26 -0.15
CA LEU A 117 18.42 -14.11 -0.06
C LEU A 117 17.18 -13.29 -0.45
N SER A 118 16.46 -13.76 -1.46
CA SER A 118 15.18 -13.17 -1.86
C SER A 118 14.08 -13.61 -0.89
N ASN A 119 13.38 -12.63 -0.31
CA ASN A 119 12.19 -12.86 0.51
C ASN A 119 10.99 -12.23 -0.19
N PHE A 120 9.88 -12.94 -0.11
CA PHE A 120 8.63 -12.67 -0.80
C PHE A 120 7.56 -12.45 0.26
N ASN A 121 6.84 -11.34 0.15
CA ASN A 121 5.76 -11.01 1.09
C ASN A 121 4.47 -10.74 0.32
N LEU A 122 3.47 -11.59 0.53
CA LEU A 122 2.12 -11.44 0.00
C LEU A 122 1.21 -10.85 1.08
N CYS A 123 0.62 -9.71 0.80
CA CYS A 123 -0.41 -9.12 1.64
C CYS A 123 -1.78 -9.62 1.16
N ILE A 124 -2.57 -10.19 2.07
CA ILE A 124 -3.95 -10.61 1.81
C ILE A 124 -4.85 -9.84 2.76
N ASN A 125 -5.75 -9.03 2.22
CA ASN A 125 -6.73 -8.29 3.00
C ASN A 125 -8.14 -8.82 2.72
N ASN A 126 -8.74 -9.42 3.76
CA ASN A 126 -10.13 -9.83 3.75
C ASN A 126 -11.02 -8.60 3.93
N GLY A 127 -11.77 -8.26 2.88
CA GLY A 127 -12.70 -7.16 2.84
C GLY A 127 -13.87 -7.31 3.82
N ASP A 128 -14.29 -8.54 4.10
CA ASP A 128 -15.47 -8.84 4.90
C ASP A 128 -15.20 -8.58 6.39
N THR A 129 -14.12 -9.17 6.89
CA THR A 129 -13.68 -9.05 8.30
C THR A 129 -12.79 -7.83 8.53
N SER A 130 -12.33 -7.17 7.46
CA SER A 130 -11.29 -6.12 7.52
C SER A 130 -9.98 -6.59 8.17
N THR A 131 -9.65 -7.87 8.06
CA THR A 131 -8.40 -8.45 8.58
C THR A 131 -7.36 -8.59 7.47
N SER A 132 -6.12 -8.21 7.76
CA SER A 132 -5.00 -8.36 6.81
C SER A 132 -3.99 -9.38 7.32
N PHE A 133 -3.49 -10.21 6.41
CA PHE A 133 -2.46 -11.23 6.62
C PHE A 133 -1.23 -10.90 5.78
N MET A 134 -0.04 -11.19 6.34
CA MET A 134 1.24 -11.03 5.66
C MET A 134 1.90 -12.41 5.58
N CYS A 135 1.95 -12.97 4.38
CA CYS A 135 2.54 -14.27 4.12
C CYS A 135 3.97 -14.06 3.63
N LEU A 136 4.95 -14.31 4.50
CA LEU A 136 6.37 -14.14 4.20
C LEU A 136 7.04 -15.51 3.98
N TRP A 137 7.74 -15.67 2.86
CA TRP A 137 8.58 -16.83 2.59
C TRP A 137 9.85 -16.42 1.83
N HIS A 138 10.86 -17.30 1.78
CA HIS A 138 12.11 -17.03 1.07
C HIS A 138 12.31 -17.97 -0.13
N GLU A 139 13.21 -17.59 -1.06
CA GLU A 139 13.46 -18.34 -2.30
C GLU A 139 13.85 -19.81 -2.12
N GLY A 140 14.51 -20.14 -1.00
CA GLY A 140 14.81 -21.53 -0.64
C GLY A 140 13.63 -22.39 -0.17
N MET A 141 12.44 -21.81 0.11
CA MET A 141 11.25 -22.57 0.48
C MET A 141 10.41 -22.92 -0.74
N ILE A 142 9.92 -21.87 -1.42
CA ILE A 142 9.02 -21.96 -2.57
C ILE A 142 9.25 -20.75 -3.49
N GLY A 143 8.84 -20.89 -4.75
CA GLY A 143 8.98 -19.85 -5.76
C GLY A 143 7.89 -18.77 -5.71
N LEU A 144 7.73 -18.08 -6.84
CA LEU A 144 6.71 -17.07 -7.10
C LEU A 144 5.62 -17.56 -8.07
N GLY A 145 5.49 -18.87 -8.25
CA GLY A 145 4.50 -19.43 -9.16
C GLY A 145 3.08 -19.18 -8.66
N GLY A 146 2.12 -19.25 -9.58
CA GLY A 146 0.71 -19.01 -9.26
C GLY A 146 0.17 -19.96 -8.20
N ASN A 147 0.65 -21.21 -8.19
CA ASN A 147 0.23 -22.22 -7.21
C ASN A 147 0.72 -21.85 -5.80
N GLU A 148 1.97 -21.44 -5.68
CA GLU A 148 2.59 -20.98 -4.44
C GLU A 148 1.84 -19.78 -3.86
N VAL A 149 1.56 -18.78 -4.69
CA VAL A 149 0.78 -17.60 -4.28
C VAL A 149 -0.65 -18.00 -3.88
N SER A 150 -1.30 -18.88 -4.67
CA SER A 150 -2.66 -19.33 -4.38
C SER A 150 -2.78 -20.16 -3.10
N SER A 151 -1.71 -20.87 -2.73
CA SER A 151 -1.69 -21.68 -1.49
C SER A 151 -1.81 -20.83 -0.23
N CYS A 152 -1.52 -19.52 -0.32
CA CYS A 152 -1.70 -18.59 0.79
C CYS A 152 -3.18 -18.23 1.04
N LEU A 153 -4.10 -18.62 0.14
CA LEU A 153 -5.55 -18.39 0.28
C LEU A 153 -6.31 -19.61 0.83
N LEU A 154 -5.67 -20.77 0.88
CA LEU A 154 -6.23 -22.03 1.39
C LEU A 154 -6.05 -22.13 2.91
#